data_AF-A0A1L9AVC7-F1
#
_entry.id   AF-A0A1L9AVC7-F1
#
_cell.length_a   1.000
_cell.length_b   1.000
_cell.length_c   1.000
_cell.angle_alpha   90.00
_cell.angle_beta   90.00
_cell.angle_gamma   90.00
#
_symmetry.space_group_name_H-M   'P 1'
#
loop_
_entity.id
_entity.type
_entity.pdbx_description
1 polymer ?
#
loop_
_entity_poly.entity_id
_entity_poly.type
_entity_poly.pdbx_seq_one_letter_code
_entity_poly.pdbx_strand_id
1 'polypeptide(L)'
;MDEVAEALKRAGCPTFAPWLDFQARYGGYVEDLGKDEAIWGLLHREPYWLPPGEVQVDLEGDVRRITCAEVHPSYDFWLTSSGEFFSMGGGGHYENFDVRVERGAVFWEGKVRGRAWRLDWDVLKIVGSVEELRQRVRAEMVPEASDKYSTCWRSDELILVAGEDRPLVWVDANRREHLLSQLGSRAPR
;
A
#
# COMPACT_ATOMS: atom_id res chain seq x y z
N MET A 1 -20.11 14.95 -4.43
CA MET A 1 -18.92 15.40 -5.21
C MET A 1 -18.71 16.90 -5.06
N ASP A 2 -19.78 17.69 -5.10
CA ASP A 2 -19.72 19.16 -5.01
C ASP A 2 -19.01 19.69 -3.75
N GLU A 3 -19.15 19.03 -2.58
CA GLU A 3 -18.51 19.48 -1.33
C GLU A 3 -16.97 19.49 -1.41
N VAL A 4 -16.36 18.47 -2.03
CA VAL A 4 -14.89 18.40 -2.17
C VAL A 4 -14.39 19.42 -3.18
N ALA A 5 -15.10 19.59 -4.30
CA ALA A 5 -14.74 20.60 -5.29
C ALA A 5 -14.77 22.02 -4.69
N GLU A 6 -15.79 22.33 -3.89
CA GLU A 6 -15.86 23.62 -3.18
C GLU A 6 -14.80 23.76 -2.09
N ALA A 7 -14.45 22.69 -1.38
CA ALA A 7 -13.34 22.71 -0.42
C ALA A 7 -11.99 22.97 -1.09
N LEU A 8 -11.72 22.31 -2.22
CA LEU A 8 -10.51 22.54 -3.04
C LEU A 8 -10.44 24.01 -3.51
N LYS A 9 -11.55 24.55 -3.98
CA LYS A 9 -11.66 25.96 -4.39
C LYS A 9 -11.38 26.92 -3.23
N ARG A 10 -11.90 26.66 -2.02
CA ARG A 10 -11.59 27.45 -0.81
C ARG A 10 -10.10 27.40 -0.47
N ALA A 11 -9.47 26.24 -0.66
CA ALA A 11 -8.03 26.05 -0.49
C ALA A 11 -7.18 26.64 -1.63
N GLY A 12 -7.78 27.31 -2.62
CA GLY A 12 -7.07 27.86 -3.78
C GLY A 12 -6.50 26.81 -4.72
N CYS A 13 -7.00 25.57 -4.67
CA CYS A 13 -6.55 24.44 -5.45
C CYS A 13 -7.57 24.10 -6.56
N PRO A 14 -7.13 23.88 -7.82
CA PRO A 14 -8.02 23.38 -8.86
C PRO A 14 -8.50 21.97 -8.53
N THR A 15 -9.63 21.57 -9.13
CA THR A 15 -10.11 20.20 -9.02
C THR A 15 -9.35 19.29 -9.98
N PHE A 16 -8.95 18.12 -9.49
CA PHE A 16 -8.35 17.06 -10.30
C PHE A 16 -9.28 15.85 -10.33
N ALA A 17 -9.50 15.28 -11.51
CA ALA A 17 -10.40 14.13 -11.66
C ALA A 17 -10.02 12.93 -10.78
N PRO A 18 -8.74 12.53 -10.66
CA PRO A 18 -8.35 11.41 -9.78
C PRO A 18 -8.71 11.62 -8.31
N TRP A 19 -8.71 12.86 -7.82
CA TRP A 19 -9.09 13.17 -6.44
C TRP A 19 -10.59 13.04 -6.22
N LEU A 20 -11.39 13.53 -7.16
CA LEU A 20 -12.85 13.41 -7.08
C LEU A 20 -13.28 11.94 -7.19
N ASP A 21 -12.64 11.18 -8.07
CA ASP A 21 -12.88 9.73 -8.23
C ASP A 21 -12.50 8.96 -6.97
N PHE A 22 -11.35 9.29 -6.35
CA PHE A 22 -10.96 8.71 -5.07
C PHE A 22 -12.01 8.97 -3.98
N GLN A 23 -12.44 10.23 -3.79
CA GLN A 23 -13.49 10.54 -2.82
C GLN A 23 -14.78 9.78 -3.12
N ALA A 24 -15.19 9.70 -4.38
CA ALA A 24 -16.44 9.04 -4.77
C ALA A 24 -16.41 7.53 -4.48
N ARG A 25 -15.25 6.88 -4.62
CA ARG A 25 -15.09 5.43 -4.44
C ARG A 25 -14.76 5.03 -3.00
N TYR A 26 -13.95 5.83 -2.30
CA TYR A 26 -13.33 5.45 -1.03
C TYR A 26 -13.67 6.39 0.13
N GLY A 27 -14.37 7.50 -0.12
CA GLY A 27 -14.76 8.44 0.93
C GLY A 27 -15.59 7.78 2.02
N GLY A 28 -15.10 7.81 3.26
CA GLY A 28 -15.70 7.21 4.44
C GLY A 28 -15.39 5.72 4.64
N TYR A 29 -14.60 5.10 3.76
CA TYR A 29 -14.13 3.73 4.01
C TYR A 29 -13.22 3.71 5.24
N VAL A 30 -13.47 2.77 6.15
CA VAL A 30 -12.71 2.62 7.40
C VAL A 30 -11.82 1.39 7.28
N GLU A 31 -10.55 1.55 7.59
CA GLU A 31 -9.58 0.47 7.60
C GLU A 31 -8.87 0.36 8.94
N ASP A 32 -8.80 -0.88 9.43
CA ASP A 32 -8.04 -1.27 10.61
C ASP A 32 -6.54 -1.38 10.29
N LEU A 33 -5.73 -0.51 10.92
CA LEU A 33 -4.27 -0.49 10.83
C LEU A 33 -3.60 -1.11 12.08
N GLY A 34 -4.35 -1.92 12.83
CA GLY A 34 -3.92 -2.66 14.01
C GLY A 34 -4.18 -1.91 15.31
N LYS A 35 -3.45 -0.82 15.55
CA LYS A 35 -3.64 0.03 16.75
C LYS A 35 -4.34 1.35 16.46
N ASP A 36 -4.51 1.66 15.18
CA ASP A 36 -5.13 2.86 14.66
C ASP A 36 -6.16 2.47 13.59
N GLU A 37 -7.01 3.42 13.23
CA GLU A 37 -7.96 3.29 12.12
C GLU A 37 -7.70 4.44 11.15
N ALA A 38 -7.75 4.14 9.85
CA ALA A 38 -7.76 5.15 8.81
C ALA A 38 -9.17 5.28 8.25
N ILE A 39 -9.70 6.51 8.26
CA ILE A 39 -10.94 6.83 7.54
C ILE A 39 -10.51 7.50 6.24
N TRP A 40 -10.68 6.80 5.12
CA TRP A 40 -10.25 7.27 3.80
C TRP A 40 -11.18 8.37 3.27
N GLY A 41 -10.61 9.34 2.56
CA GLY A 41 -11.34 10.48 2.02
C GLY A 41 -10.48 11.73 1.97
N LEU A 42 -10.95 12.73 1.23
CA LEU A 42 -10.31 14.04 1.13
C LEU A 42 -10.92 15.07 2.08
N LEU A 43 -12.20 14.88 2.40
CA LEU A 43 -13.00 15.78 3.21
C LEU A 43 -13.68 15.00 4.33
N HIS A 44 -13.43 15.42 5.56
CA HIS A 44 -13.95 14.78 6.76
C HIS A 44 -14.81 15.77 7.54
N ARG A 45 -16.00 15.34 7.97
CA ARG A 45 -16.94 16.21 8.72
C ARG A 45 -16.58 16.30 10.19
N GLU A 46 -16.16 15.17 10.77
CA GLU A 46 -15.83 15.04 12.19
C GLU A 46 -14.45 14.38 12.37
N PRO A 47 -13.38 14.92 11.76
CA PRO A 47 -12.03 14.41 11.95
C PRO A 47 -11.50 14.69 13.36
N TYR A 48 -10.51 13.90 13.77
CA TYR A 48 -9.74 14.11 15.00
C TYR A 48 -8.37 14.76 14.69
N TRP A 49 -7.71 14.37 13.61
CA TRP A 49 -6.37 14.81 13.21
C TRP A 49 -6.40 15.90 12.12
N LEU A 50 -7.37 15.85 11.22
CA LEU A 50 -7.53 16.83 10.15
C LEU A 50 -8.48 17.97 10.53
N PRO A 51 -8.46 19.12 9.81
CA PRO A 51 -9.43 20.17 10.02
C PRO A 51 -10.82 19.78 9.46
N PRO A 52 -11.92 19.98 10.22
CA PRO A 52 -13.26 19.61 9.79
C PRO A 52 -13.74 20.43 8.59
N GLY A 53 -14.27 19.77 7.56
CA GLY A 53 -14.86 20.43 6.40
C GLY A 53 -13.85 21.16 5.49
N GLU A 54 -12.57 20.91 5.68
CA GLU A 54 -11.48 21.43 4.86
C GLU A 54 -10.69 20.28 4.22
N VAL A 55 -9.99 20.59 3.13
CA VAL A 55 -8.98 19.71 2.53
C VAL A 55 -7.59 20.15 2.97
N GLN A 56 -6.66 19.21 3.13
CA GLN A 56 -5.25 19.52 3.37
C GLN A 56 -4.44 19.28 2.10
N VAL A 57 -4.14 20.36 1.39
CA VAL A 57 -3.37 20.35 0.15
C VAL A 57 -1.97 20.89 0.37
N ASP A 58 -1.00 20.27 -0.29
CA ASP A 58 0.37 20.74 -0.38
C ASP A 58 0.65 21.18 -1.83
N LEU A 59 1.09 22.43 -1.98
CA LEU A 59 1.24 23.16 -3.24
C LEU A 59 2.70 23.60 -3.45
N GLU A 60 3.65 22.68 -3.36
CA GLU A 60 5.07 22.96 -3.59
C GLU A 60 5.43 22.94 -5.08
N GLY A 61 5.75 24.12 -5.64
CA GLY A 61 6.18 24.26 -7.04
C GLY A 61 5.09 23.80 -8.03
N ASP A 62 5.41 22.78 -8.84
CA ASP A 62 4.46 22.11 -9.74
C ASP A 62 3.83 20.85 -9.12
N VAL A 63 4.30 20.43 -7.96
CA VAL A 63 3.78 19.26 -7.26
C VAL A 63 2.52 19.65 -6.51
N ARG A 64 1.47 18.84 -6.66
CA ARG A 64 0.19 19.00 -6.00
C ARG A 64 -0.12 17.71 -5.28
N ARG A 65 -0.16 17.74 -3.96
CA ARG A 65 -0.51 16.60 -3.11
C ARG A 65 -1.69 16.94 -2.22
N ILE A 66 -2.45 15.93 -1.86
CA ILE A 66 -3.57 16.06 -0.92
C ILE A 66 -3.53 14.91 0.08
N THR A 67 -3.65 15.22 1.36
CA THR A 67 -3.85 14.20 2.40
C THR A 67 -5.18 13.50 2.16
N CYS A 68 -5.19 12.16 2.21
CA CYS A 68 -6.33 11.37 1.75
C CYS A 68 -6.86 10.35 2.77
N ALA A 69 -6.49 10.53 4.03
CA ALA A 69 -7.04 9.79 5.15
C ALA A 69 -7.01 10.60 6.44
N GLU A 70 -8.06 10.46 7.23
CA GLU A 70 -8.11 10.85 8.64
C GLU A 70 -7.49 9.72 9.46
N VAL A 71 -6.25 9.92 9.90
CA VAL A 71 -5.43 8.96 10.64
C VAL A 71 -4.29 9.70 11.37
N HIS A 72 -3.63 9.05 12.34
CA HIS A 72 -2.49 9.62 13.04
C HIS A 72 -1.41 10.13 12.06
N PRO A 73 -0.83 11.33 12.27
CA PRO A 73 0.11 11.96 11.31
C PRO A 73 1.37 11.17 10.95
N SER A 74 1.72 10.13 11.71
CA SER A 74 2.89 9.28 11.43
C SER A 74 2.72 8.36 10.21
N TYR A 75 1.49 8.17 9.71
CA TYR A 75 1.21 7.30 8.56
C TYR A 75 1.35 8.00 7.21
N ASP A 76 1.20 9.33 7.17
CA ASP A 76 1.32 10.19 5.99
C ASP A 76 0.84 9.56 4.67
N PHE A 77 -0.48 9.69 4.41
CA PHE A 77 -1.13 9.18 3.22
C PHE A 77 -1.58 10.33 2.32
N TRP A 78 -1.05 10.37 1.09
CA TRP A 78 -1.39 11.41 0.14
C TRP A 78 -1.55 10.90 -1.29
N LEU A 79 -2.29 11.69 -2.07
CA LEU A 79 -2.48 11.51 -3.52
C LEU A 79 -1.85 12.68 -4.26
N THR A 80 -1.19 12.41 -5.38
CA THR A 80 -0.79 13.46 -6.33
C THR A 80 -1.98 13.87 -7.21
N SER A 81 -1.89 15.03 -7.88
CA SER A 81 -2.88 15.46 -8.88
C SER A 81 -3.06 14.49 -10.06
N SER A 82 -2.10 13.60 -10.33
CA SER A 82 -2.21 12.53 -11.32
C SER A 82 -2.87 11.25 -10.79
N GLY A 83 -3.15 11.18 -9.48
CA GLY A 83 -3.78 10.02 -8.83
C GLY A 83 -2.81 9.01 -8.24
N GLU A 84 -1.49 9.25 -8.32
CA GLU A 84 -0.50 8.41 -7.66
C GLU A 84 -0.67 8.50 -6.15
N PHE A 85 -0.61 7.35 -5.48
CA PHE A 85 -0.80 7.25 -4.05
C PHE A 85 0.53 6.97 -3.35
N PHE A 86 0.71 7.55 -2.19
CA PHE A 86 1.84 7.28 -1.32
C PHE A 86 1.39 6.89 0.06
N SER A 87 2.08 5.92 0.64
CA SER A 87 1.85 5.47 2.01
C SER A 87 3.15 5.28 2.78
N MET A 88 3.35 6.12 3.80
CA MET A 88 4.42 5.92 4.77
C MET A 88 4.10 4.70 5.63
N GLY A 89 5.02 3.74 5.70
CA GLY A 89 4.82 2.48 6.42
C GLY A 89 3.95 1.44 5.70
N GLY A 90 3.11 1.84 4.75
CA GLY A 90 2.28 0.94 3.95
C GLY A 90 2.84 0.59 2.57
N GLY A 91 4.15 0.73 2.34
CA GLY A 91 4.81 0.22 1.12
C GLY A 91 5.26 1.27 0.11
N GLY A 92 5.17 2.56 0.42
CA GLY A 92 5.72 3.63 -0.42
C GLY A 92 4.78 4.05 -1.54
N HIS A 93 5.28 4.07 -2.78
CA HIS A 93 4.55 4.58 -3.95
C HIS A 93 3.66 3.51 -4.60
N TYR A 94 2.53 3.98 -5.09
CA TYR A 94 1.52 3.21 -5.82
C TYR A 94 1.06 4.03 -7.02
N GLU A 95 0.80 3.36 -8.15
CA GLU A 95 0.27 4.02 -9.35
C GLU A 95 -1.09 4.67 -9.08
N ASN A 96 -1.90 4.06 -8.20
CA ASN A 96 -3.15 4.61 -7.70
C ASN A 96 -3.57 3.87 -6.41
N PHE A 97 -4.64 4.33 -5.78
CA PHE A 97 -5.13 3.74 -4.54
C PHE A 97 -5.69 2.31 -4.71
N ASP A 98 -6.20 1.94 -5.88
CA ASP A 98 -6.74 0.61 -6.14
C ASP A 98 -5.66 -0.46 -5.96
N VAL A 99 -4.47 -0.21 -6.52
CA VAL A 99 -3.32 -1.13 -6.37
C VAL A 99 -2.97 -1.32 -4.89
N ARG A 100 -3.11 -0.28 -4.07
CA ARG A 100 -2.88 -0.37 -2.64
C ARG A 100 -3.93 -1.23 -1.94
N VAL A 101 -5.21 -1.09 -2.32
CA VAL A 101 -6.29 -1.93 -1.81
C VAL A 101 -6.05 -3.40 -2.18
N GLU A 102 -5.72 -3.68 -3.43
CA GLU A 102 -5.46 -5.04 -3.91
C GLU A 102 -4.23 -5.67 -3.25
N ARG A 103 -3.16 -4.89 -3.06
CA ARG A 103 -1.98 -5.33 -2.30
C ARG A 103 -2.33 -5.62 -0.84
N GLY A 104 -3.17 -4.80 -0.20
CA GLY A 104 -3.71 -5.07 1.13
C GLY A 104 -4.54 -6.36 1.18
N ALA A 105 -5.38 -6.60 0.16
CA ALA A 105 -6.21 -7.79 0.05
C ALA A 105 -5.38 -9.09 -0.01
N VAL A 106 -4.22 -9.07 -0.69
CA VAL A 106 -3.27 -10.19 -0.72
C VAL A 106 -2.84 -10.62 0.69
N PHE A 107 -2.57 -9.67 1.59
CA PHE A 107 -2.22 -9.96 2.98
C PHE A 107 -3.43 -10.43 3.79
N TRP A 108 -4.56 -9.74 3.62
CA TRP A 108 -5.80 -10.03 4.36
C TRP A 108 -6.35 -11.43 4.05
N GLU A 109 -6.36 -11.86 2.79
CA GLU A 109 -6.87 -13.18 2.38
C GLU A 109 -6.15 -14.31 3.12
N GLY A 110 -4.82 -14.20 3.28
CA GLY A 110 -4.08 -15.18 4.06
C GLY A 110 -4.45 -15.16 5.54
N LYS A 111 -4.63 -13.98 6.15
CA LYS A 111 -5.06 -13.85 7.55
C LYS A 111 -6.42 -14.54 7.77
N VAL A 112 -7.38 -14.33 6.87
CA VAL A 112 -8.71 -14.99 6.92
C VAL A 112 -8.60 -16.51 6.77
N ARG A 113 -7.61 -17.00 6.03
CA ARG A 113 -7.28 -18.43 5.90
C ARG A 113 -6.41 -18.99 7.03
N GLY A 114 -6.23 -18.24 8.12
CA GLY A 114 -5.44 -18.67 9.28
C GLY A 114 -3.92 -18.63 9.07
N ARG A 115 -3.44 -17.94 8.04
CA ARG A 115 -2.01 -17.72 7.79
C ARG A 115 -1.47 -16.64 8.72
N ALA A 116 -0.25 -16.85 9.21
CA ALA A 116 0.43 -15.91 10.08
C ALA A 116 1.58 -15.25 9.32
N TRP A 117 1.24 -14.39 8.36
CA TRP A 117 2.24 -13.67 7.57
C TRP A 117 3.15 -12.82 8.46
N ARG A 118 4.47 -13.01 8.30
CA ARG A 118 5.50 -12.21 8.96
C ARG A 118 6.48 -11.72 7.91
N LEU A 119 6.80 -10.42 7.99
CA LEU A 119 7.91 -9.87 7.24
C LEU A 119 9.20 -10.57 7.70
N ASP A 120 9.93 -11.17 6.76
CA ASP A 120 11.10 -11.99 7.04
C ASP A 120 12.29 -11.54 6.18
N TRP A 121 13.14 -10.74 6.81
CA TRP A 121 14.36 -10.22 6.18
C TRP A 121 15.47 -11.27 6.06
N ASP A 122 15.41 -12.37 6.81
CA ASP A 122 16.45 -13.39 6.81
C ASP A 122 16.33 -14.31 5.60
N VAL A 123 15.14 -14.47 5.03
CA VAL A 123 14.92 -15.21 3.78
C VAL A 123 15.79 -14.65 2.66
N LEU A 124 15.88 -13.33 2.53
CA LEU A 124 16.74 -12.69 1.52
C LEU A 124 18.22 -12.95 1.76
N LYS A 125 18.65 -13.02 3.03
CA LYS A 125 20.04 -13.35 3.38
C LYS A 125 20.39 -14.80 3.02
N ILE A 126 19.42 -15.70 3.15
CA ILE A 126 19.59 -17.14 2.88
C ILE A 126 19.60 -17.42 1.37
N VAL A 127 18.69 -16.81 0.61
CA VAL A 127 18.59 -16.99 -0.84
C VAL A 127 19.66 -16.19 -1.60
N GLY A 128 20.19 -15.12 -1.00
CA GLY A 128 21.26 -14.32 -1.59
C GLY A 128 20.80 -13.41 -2.76
N SER A 129 19.62 -13.64 -3.34
CA SER A 129 19.07 -12.81 -4.42
C SER A 129 17.54 -12.80 -4.44
N VAL A 130 16.96 -11.61 -4.67
CA VAL A 130 15.53 -11.43 -4.96
C VAL A 130 15.13 -12.13 -6.25
N GLU A 131 16.04 -12.21 -7.22
CA GLU A 131 15.73 -12.80 -8.53
C GLU A 131 15.46 -14.30 -8.41
N GLU A 132 16.16 -15.01 -7.53
CA GLU A 132 15.88 -16.42 -7.27
C GLU A 132 14.48 -16.62 -6.66
N LEU A 133 14.08 -15.75 -5.73
CA LEU A 133 12.72 -15.75 -5.18
C LEU A 133 11.70 -15.45 -6.29
N ARG A 134 11.94 -14.42 -7.11
CA ARG A 134 11.07 -14.07 -8.25
C ARG A 134 10.90 -15.24 -9.21
N GLN A 135 11.98 -15.91 -9.61
CA GLN A 135 11.90 -17.06 -10.51
C GLN A 135 11.07 -18.21 -9.92
N ARG A 136 11.15 -18.42 -8.60
CA ARG A 136 10.36 -19.44 -7.90
C ARG A 136 8.87 -19.15 -7.93
N VAL A 137 8.46 -17.90 -7.73
CA VAL A 137 7.03 -17.51 -7.67
C VAL A 137 6.52 -16.83 -8.93
N ARG A 138 7.28 -16.87 -10.04
CA ARG A 138 6.96 -16.12 -11.27
C ARG A 138 5.58 -16.39 -11.84
N ALA A 139 5.09 -17.63 -11.73
CA ALA A 139 3.79 -18.06 -12.24
C ALA A 139 2.63 -17.60 -11.34
N GLU A 140 2.94 -17.05 -10.16
CA GLU A 140 2.02 -16.68 -9.10
C GLU A 140 1.99 -15.14 -8.91
N MET A 141 2.26 -14.41 -9.99
CA MET A 141 2.10 -12.95 -10.02
C MET A 141 0.64 -12.58 -9.78
N VAL A 142 0.42 -11.50 -9.04
CA VAL A 142 -0.91 -10.91 -8.79
C VAL A 142 -0.99 -9.59 -9.56
N PRO A 143 -1.55 -9.58 -10.79
CA PRO A 143 -1.54 -8.40 -11.66
C PRO A 143 -2.16 -7.16 -11.01
N GLU A 144 -3.30 -7.33 -10.35
CA GLU A 144 -4.07 -6.25 -9.72
C GLU A 144 -3.37 -5.59 -8.51
N ALA A 145 -2.44 -6.31 -7.86
CA ALA A 145 -1.62 -5.80 -6.76
C ALA A 145 -0.24 -5.28 -7.22
N SER A 146 0.00 -5.28 -8.54
CA SER A 146 1.25 -4.90 -9.19
C SER A 146 1.09 -3.62 -9.99
N ASP A 147 2.15 -2.82 -10.05
CA ASP A 147 2.19 -1.57 -10.81
C ASP A 147 3.62 -1.26 -11.28
N LYS A 148 3.81 -0.04 -11.80
CA LYS A 148 5.13 0.44 -12.25
C LYS A 148 6.17 0.59 -11.13
N TYR A 149 5.76 0.66 -9.86
CA TYR A 149 6.68 0.82 -8.73
C TYR A 149 7.12 -0.52 -8.15
N SER A 150 6.23 -1.51 -8.15
CA SER A 150 6.54 -2.84 -7.63
C SER A 150 5.61 -3.91 -8.21
N THR A 151 6.14 -5.12 -8.29
CA THR A 151 5.35 -6.30 -8.66
C THR A 151 5.09 -7.16 -7.42
N CYS A 152 3.87 -7.67 -7.31
CA CYS A 152 3.42 -8.54 -6.23
C CYS A 152 3.28 -9.98 -6.74
N TRP A 153 3.82 -10.92 -5.98
CA TRP A 153 3.66 -12.36 -6.17
C TRP A 153 3.17 -12.99 -4.88
N ARG A 154 2.32 -14.00 -4.98
CA ARG A 154 1.76 -14.69 -3.82
C ARG A 154 1.67 -16.19 -4.07
N SER A 155 2.36 -16.93 -3.22
CA SER A 155 2.22 -18.38 -3.08
C SER A 155 1.66 -18.80 -1.73
N ASP A 156 1.51 -20.11 -1.56
CA ASP A 156 1.09 -20.75 -0.32
C ASP A 156 2.03 -20.51 0.88
N GLU A 157 3.28 -20.12 0.62
CA GLU A 157 4.34 -20.02 1.63
C GLU A 157 4.92 -18.61 1.76
N LEU A 158 4.83 -17.81 0.70
CA LEU A 158 5.41 -16.48 0.66
C LEU A 158 4.59 -15.48 -0.15
N ILE A 159 4.60 -14.22 0.29
CA ILE A 159 4.25 -13.05 -0.50
C ILE A 159 5.55 -12.28 -0.77
N LEU A 160 5.81 -11.97 -2.02
CA LEU A 160 6.93 -11.14 -2.45
C LEU A 160 6.37 -9.88 -3.09
N VAL A 161 6.77 -8.72 -2.58
CA VAL A 161 6.55 -7.43 -3.25
C VAL A 161 7.92 -6.87 -3.55
N ALA A 162 8.26 -6.65 -4.82
CA ALA A 162 9.59 -6.16 -5.16
C ALA A 162 9.54 -5.10 -6.28
N GLY A 163 10.05 -3.91 -5.96
CA GLY A 163 10.35 -2.82 -6.88
C GLY A 163 11.85 -2.62 -7.08
N GLU A 164 12.25 -1.40 -7.46
CA GLU A 164 13.66 -1.02 -7.62
C GLU A 164 14.40 -0.85 -6.28
N ASP A 165 13.74 -0.29 -5.28
CA ASP A 165 14.43 0.12 -4.04
C ASP A 165 14.62 -1.02 -3.04
N ARG A 166 13.52 -1.68 -2.63
CA ARG A 166 13.58 -2.76 -1.63
C ARG A 166 12.52 -3.83 -1.84
N PRO A 167 12.90 -5.12 -1.87
CA PRO A 167 11.95 -6.23 -1.77
C PRO A 167 11.37 -6.31 -0.35
N LEU A 168 10.08 -6.62 -0.26
CA LEU A 168 9.41 -7.06 0.96
C LEU A 168 9.05 -8.53 0.79
N VAL A 169 9.53 -9.36 1.72
CA VAL A 169 9.26 -10.80 1.73
C VAL A 169 8.48 -11.11 2.98
N TRP A 170 7.27 -11.61 2.82
CA TRP A 170 6.45 -12.11 3.90
C TRP A 170 6.34 -13.62 3.80
N VAL A 171 6.51 -14.30 4.92
CA VAL A 171 6.45 -15.75 5.01
C VAL A 171 5.37 -16.14 6.00
N ASP A 172 4.64 -17.22 5.71
CA ASP A 172 3.73 -17.80 6.69
C ASP A 172 4.56 -18.38 7.83
N ALA A 173 4.43 -17.83 9.04
CA ALA A 173 5.23 -18.23 10.19
C ALA A 173 5.15 -19.73 10.46
N ASN A 174 4.01 -20.36 10.16
CA ASN A 174 3.80 -21.80 10.33
C ASN A 174 4.57 -22.66 9.31
N ARG A 175 5.07 -22.06 8.22
CA ARG A 175 5.79 -22.73 7.13
C ARG A 175 7.22 -22.24 6.95
N ARG A 176 7.66 -21.30 7.77
CA ARG A 176 8.98 -20.67 7.67
C ARG A 176 10.12 -21.69 7.60
N GLU A 177 10.22 -22.59 8.56
CA GLU A 177 11.31 -23.58 8.60
C GLU A 177 11.30 -24.53 7.40
N HIS A 178 10.11 -24.88 6.92
CA HIS A 178 9.97 -25.67 5.69
C HIS A 178 10.49 -24.90 4.49
N LEU A 179 10.08 -23.64 4.31
CA LEU A 179 10.57 -22.76 3.26
C LEU A 179 12.11 -22.64 3.32
N LEU A 180 12.67 -22.36 4.50
CA LEU A 180 14.11 -22.22 4.68
C LEU A 180 14.87 -23.51 4.36
N SER A 181 14.33 -24.69 4.71
CA SER A 181 14.96 -25.96 4.36
C SER A 181 15.05 -26.19 2.85
N GLN A 182 14.01 -25.79 2.10
CA GLN A 182 14.00 -25.88 0.65
C GLN A 182 14.99 -24.90 0.02
N LEU A 183 15.11 -23.69 0.58
CA LEU A 183 16.03 -22.67 0.10
C LEU A 183 17.50 -23.00 0.42
N GLY A 184 17.78 -23.47 1.64
CA GLY A 184 19.14 -23.83 2.11
C GLY A 184 19.70 -25.11 1.49
N SER A 185 18.85 -26.03 1.03
CA SER A 185 19.28 -27.25 0.33
C SER A 185 19.96 -26.99 -1.03
N ARG A 186 19.93 -25.75 -1.51
CA ARG A 186 20.56 -25.29 -2.76
C ARG A 186 21.86 -24.51 -2.56
N ALA A 187 22.53 -24.61 -1.39
CA ALA A 187 23.83 -24.00 -1.19
C ALA A 187 24.77 -24.32 -2.37
N PRO A 188 25.41 -23.31 -2.98
CA PRO A 188 26.19 -23.49 -4.20
C PRO A 188 27.32 -24.49 -3.95
N ARG A 189 27.44 -25.48 -4.83
CA ARG A 189 28.68 -26.24 -5.01
C ARG A 189 29.68 -25.42 -5.81
#